data_AF-A0A7G5C286-F1
#
_entry.id   AF-A0A7G5C286-F1
#
_cell.length_a   1.000
_cell.length_b   1.000
_cell.length_c   1.000
_cell.angle_alpha   90.00
_cell.angle_beta   90.00
_cell.angle_gamma   90.00
#
_symmetry.space_group_name_H-M   'P 1'
#
loop_
_entity.id
_entity.type
_entity.pdbx_description
1 polymer ?
#
loop_
_entity_poly.entity_id
_entity_poly.type
_entity_poly.pdbx_seq_one_letter_code
_entity_poly.pdbx_strand_id
1 'polypeptide(L)'
;MTIEKAVRWFAFVAMIGGVSRIGMTPSSYIWGGDSDQELICAFIANILMVFGTFGLYLAQVKEAGKFGFIAFAVLELGLILVTCTVWSSMLHVSPWEWGIVKGFEITSGMLGLLLFPIASLKARVLPKWPCITLIAMLFIGVIPMFEKIVALLWGVAYIGMGYAVWSSKKDAA
;
A
#
# COMPACT_ATOMS: atom_id res chain seq x y z
N MET A 1 17.66 19.21 -1.01
CA MET A 1 17.17 18.09 -1.84
C MET A 1 16.08 18.63 -2.76
N THR A 2 16.16 18.43 -4.08
CA THR A 2 15.07 18.87 -4.98
C THR A 2 13.84 17.97 -4.77
N ILE A 3 12.64 18.51 -4.97
CA ILE A 3 11.38 17.76 -4.80
C ILE A 3 11.40 16.46 -5.64
N GLU A 4 11.98 16.50 -6.84
CA GLU A 4 12.11 15.32 -7.71
C GLU A 4 13.00 14.22 -7.12
N LYS A 5 14.12 14.59 -6.49
CA LYS A 5 14.98 13.63 -5.78
C LYS A 5 14.24 13.02 -4.59
N ALA A 6 13.44 13.81 -3.88
CA ALA A 6 12.61 13.33 -2.79
C ALA A 6 11.56 12.31 -3.28
N VAL A 7 10.85 12.65 -4.37
CA VAL A 7 9.85 11.76 -5.00
C VAL A 7 10.46 10.43 -5.42
N ARG A 8 11.65 10.44 -6.04
CA ARG A 8 12.36 9.20 -6.41
C ARG A 8 12.75 8.38 -5.19
N TRP A 9 13.21 9.01 -4.11
CA TRP A 9 13.53 8.31 -2.87
C TRP A 9 12.29 7.67 -2.24
N PHE A 10 11.17 8.39 -2.18
CA PHE A 10 9.91 7.82 -1.69
C PHE A 10 9.41 6.69 -2.60
N ALA A 11 9.54 6.80 -3.92
CA ALA A 11 9.20 5.73 -4.84
C ALA A 11 10.05 4.46 -4.63
N PHE A 12 11.35 4.62 -4.35
CA PHE A 12 12.22 3.52 -3.97
C PHE A 12 11.80 2.88 -2.64
N VAL A 13 11.42 3.70 -1.66
CA VAL A 13 10.86 3.23 -0.38
C VAL A 13 9.55 2.46 -0.60
N ALA A 14 8.68 2.89 -1.53
CA ALA A 14 7.47 2.15 -1.92
C ALA A 14 7.80 0.77 -2.47
N MET A 15 8.87 0.65 -3.28
CA MET A 15 9.32 -0.64 -3.80
C MET A 15 9.78 -1.57 -2.68
N ILE A 16 10.59 -1.08 -1.74
CA ILE A 16 11.04 -1.87 -0.59
C ILE A 16 9.83 -2.30 0.25
N GLY A 17 8.90 -1.38 0.52
CA GLY A 17 7.66 -1.71 1.22
C GLY A 17 6.85 -2.80 0.50
N GLY A 18 6.79 -2.75 -0.83
CA GLY A 18 6.17 -3.80 -1.63
C GLY A 18 6.88 -5.15 -1.53
N VAL A 19 8.21 -5.18 -1.50
CA VAL A 19 8.99 -6.41 -1.27
C VAL A 19 8.71 -6.97 0.13
N SER A 20 8.71 -6.13 1.17
CA SER A 20 8.34 -6.52 2.53
C SER A 20 6.92 -7.09 2.59
N ARG A 21 5.98 -6.50 1.82
CA ARG A 21 4.60 -6.97 1.73
C ARG A 21 4.50 -8.37 1.12
N ILE A 22 5.25 -8.63 0.05
CA ILE A 22 5.33 -9.96 -0.56
C ILE A 22 5.81 -10.99 0.47
N GLY A 23 6.70 -10.61 1.39
CA GLY A 23 7.20 -11.47 2.47
C GLY A 23 6.12 -12.03 3.40
N MET A 24 4.96 -11.37 3.53
CA MET A 24 3.84 -11.90 4.34
C MET A 24 3.33 -13.24 3.79
N THR A 25 3.21 -13.38 2.48
CA THR A 25 2.66 -14.57 1.84
C THR A 25 3.46 -15.85 2.17
N PRO A 26 4.77 -15.96 1.90
CA PRO A 26 5.54 -17.14 2.28
C PRO A 26 5.59 -17.33 3.79
N SER A 27 5.69 -16.24 4.58
CA SER A 27 5.68 -16.35 6.05
C SER A 27 4.40 -17.02 6.56
N SER A 28 3.24 -16.62 6.04
CA SER A 28 1.94 -17.20 6.41
C SER A 28 1.75 -18.66 5.96
N TYR A 29 2.47 -19.13 4.94
CA TYR A 29 2.45 -20.52 4.50
C TYR A 29 3.39 -21.40 5.31
N ILE A 30 4.53 -20.88 5.76
CA ILE A 30 5.55 -21.65 6.49
C ILE A 30 5.27 -21.68 7.99
N TRP A 31 4.94 -20.53 8.60
CA TRP A 31 4.75 -20.38 10.04
C TRP A 31 3.28 -20.26 10.48
N GLY A 32 2.34 -20.21 9.52
CA GLY A 32 0.92 -20.04 9.80
C GLY A 32 0.46 -18.58 9.77
N GLY A 33 -0.85 -18.39 9.69
CA GLY A 33 -1.46 -17.05 9.68
C GLY A 33 -1.28 -16.34 11.02
N ASP A 34 -1.09 -15.03 10.96
CA ASP A 34 -0.82 -14.17 12.14
C ASP A 34 0.41 -14.59 12.94
N SER A 35 1.37 -15.28 12.29
CA SER A 35 2.68 -15.57 12.88
C SER A 35 3.52 -14.31 13.02
N ASP A 36 4.45 -14.29 13.99
CA ASP A 36 5.34 -13.14 14.22
C ASP A 36 6.10 -12.73 12.96
N GLN A 37 6.53 -13.70 12.14
CA GLN A 37 7.24 -13.45 10.88
C GLN A 37 6.35 -12.73 9.86
N GLU A 38 5.08 -13.13 9.75
CA GLU A 38 4.10 -12.47 8.90
C GLU A 38 3.84 -11.04 9.38
N LEU A 39 3.63 -10.86 10.68
CA LEU A 39 3.33 -9.57 11.29
C LEU A 39 4.52 -8.61 11.18
N ILE A 40 5.76 -9.06 11.37
CA ILE A 40 6.97 -8.25 11.17
C ILE A 40 7.07 -7.78 9.71
N CYS A 41 6.85 -8.68 8.75
CA CYS A 41 6.81 -8.31 7.33
C CYS A 41 5.71 -7.28 7.05
N ALA A 42 4.51 -7.50 7.59
CA ALA A 42 3.37 -6.60 7.44
C ALA A 42 3.65 -5.22 8.02
N PHE A 43 4.27 -5.18 9.21
CA PHE A 43 4.58 -3.96 9.95
C PHE A 43 5.58 -3.10 9.19
N ILE A 44 6.71 -3.70 8.78
CA ILE A 44 7.74 -3.02 7.97
C ILE A 44 7.12 -2.55 6.65
N ALA A 45 6.35 -3.41 5.98
CA ALA A 45 5.70 -3.06 4.72
C ALA A 45 4.80 -1.84 4.87
N ASN A 46 3.90 -1.82 5.87
CA ASN A 46 2.96 -0.70 6.03
C ASN A 46 3.67 0.63 6.30
N ILE A 47 4.70 0.65 7.15
CA ILE A 47 5.49 1.88 7.41
C ILE A 47 6.14 2.38 6.13
N LEU A 48 6.81 1.50 5.38
CA LEU A 48 7.46 1.88 4.13
C LEU A 48 6.44 2.29 3.07
N MET A 49 5.29 1.63 3.02
CA MET A 49 4.22 1.95 2.07
C MET A 49 3.52 3.26 2.40
N VAL A 50 3.41 3.68 3.66
CA VAL A 50 2.99 5.04 4.04
C VAL A 50 3.93 6.05 3.36
N PHE A 51 5.22 6.03 3.68
CA PHE A 51 6.18 6.97 3.07
C PHE A 51 6.26 6.81 1.54
N GLY A 52 6.12 5.60 1.04
CA GLY A 52 6.14 5.30 -0.38
C GLY A 52 4.97 5.91 -1.13
N THR A 53 3.76 5.83 -0.55
CA THR A 53 2.53 6.35 -1.13
C THR A 53 2.57 7.88 -1.25
N PHE A 54 3.21 8.58 -0.30
CA PHE A 54 3.52 10.01 -0.48
C PHE A 54 4.30 10.28 -1.76
N GLY A 55 5.34 9.49 -2.06
CA GLY A 55 6.10 9.60 -3.30
C GLY A 55 5.25 9.36 -4.54
N LEU A 56 4.43 8.31 -4.52
CA LEU A 56 3.53 7.98 -5.61
C LEU A 56 2.50 9.08 -5.87
N TYR A 57 1.94 9.65 -4.81
CA TYR A 57 1.00 10.76 -4.91
C TYR A 57 1.67 12.03 -5.44
N LEU A 58 2.84 12.40 -4.91
CA LEU A 58 3.59 13.56 -5.37
C LEU A 58 3.98 13.47 -6.85
N ALA A 59 4.21 12.25 -7.36
CA ALA A 59 4.50 12.05 -8.78
C ALA A 59 3.34 12.43 -9.70
N GLN A 60 2.09 12.34 -9.21
CA GLN A 60 0.86 12.61 -9.97
C GLN A 60 0.04 13.78 -9.42
N VAL A 61 0.60 14.59 -8.51
CA VAL A 61 -0.14 15.63 -7.78
C VAL A 61 -0.71 16.70 -8.70
N LYS A 62 -0.04 17.00 -9.81
CA LYS A 62 -0.47 18.03 -10.78
C LYS A 62 -1.68 17.56 -11.59
N GLU A 63 -1.79 16.27 -11.83
CA GLU A 63 -2.78 15.64 -12.70
C GLU A 63 -3.96 15.04 -11.92
N ALA A 64 -3.73 14.62 -10.66
CA ALA A 64 -4.73 13.89 -9.88
C ALA A 64 -5.81 14.80 -9.24
N GLY A 65 -5.52 16.09 -9.06
CA GLY A 65 -6.45 17.09 -8.54
C GLY A 65 -7.00 16.77 -7.14
N LYS A 66 -8.14 17.38 -6.77
CA LYS A 66 -8.77 17.23 -5.45
C LYS A 66 -9.18 15.79 -5.15
N PHE A 67 -9.67 15.06 -6.16
CA PHE A 67 -10.06 13.66 -5.99
C PHE A 67 -8.85 12.78 -5.65
N GLY A 68 -7.73 13.00 -6.33
CA GLY A 68 -6.46 12.32 -6.01
C GLY A 68 -6.00 12.56 -4.59
N PHE A 69 -6.09 13.82 -4.10
CA PHE A 69 -5.73 14.15 -2.73
C PHE A 69 -6.60 13.42 -1.69
N ILE A 70 -7.93 13.39 -1.90
CA ILE A 70 -8.85 12.69 -1.00
C ILE A 70 -8.56 11.19 -1.00
N ALA A 71 -8.40 10.60 -2.18
CA ALA A 71 -8.08 9.18 -2.32
C ALA A 71 -6.76 8.81 -1.63
N PHE A 72 -5.74 9.65 -1.79
CA PHE A 72 -4.46 9.55 -1.10
C PHE A 72 -4.63 9.62 0.43
N ALA A 73 -5.32 10.64 0.95
CA ALA A 73 -5.52 10.82 2.38
C ALA A 73 -6.29 9.66 3.03
N VAL A 74 -7.29 9.12 2.34
CA VAL A 74 -8.06 7.94 2.80
C VAL A 74 -7.17 6.68 2.83
N LEU A 75 -6.33 6.48 1.81
CA LEU A 75 -5.38 5.36 1.78
C LEU A 75 -4.32 5.48 2.88
N GLU A 76 -3.76 6.67 3.10
CA GLU A 76 -2.80 6.93 4.18
C GLU A 76 -3.39 6.63 5.55
N LEU A 77 -4.61 7.13 5.82
CA LEU A 77 -5.31 6.83 7.06
C LEU A 77 -5.48 5.32 7.26
N GLY A 78 -5.88 4.61 6.20
CA GLY A 78 -5.99 3.16 6.22
C GLY A 78 -4.67 2.47 6.54
N LEU A 79 -3.58 2.83 5.85
CA LEU A 79 -2.25 2.26 6.07
C LEU A 79 -1.72 2.50 7.50
N ILE A 80 -1.93 3.70 8.04
CA ILE A 80 -1.55 4.05 9.41
C ILE A 80 -2.34 3.20 10.41
N LEU A 81 -3.66 3.09 10.23
CA LEU A 81 -4.49 2.28 11.12
C LEU A 81 -4.15 0.79 11.02
N VAL A 82 -3.90 0.26 9.82
CA VAL A 82 -3.41 -1.12 9.64
C VAL A 82 -2.09 -1.30 10.40
N THR A 83 -1.16 -0.34 10.32
CA THR A 83 0.11 -0.37 11.07
C THR A 83 -0.14 -0.49 12.58
N CYS A 84 -1.07 0.30 13.12
CA CYS A 84 -1.46 0.22 14.53
C CYS A 84 -2.09 -1.14 14.89
N THR A 85 -2.94 -1.71 14.02
CA THR A 85 -3.52 -3.03 14.28
C THR A 85 -2.50 -4.15 14.23
N VAL A 86 -1.54 -4.11 13.29
CA VAL A 86 -0.45 -5.09 13.22
C VAL A 86 0.43 -5.00 14.47
N TRP A 87 0.77 -3.77 14.91
CA TRP A 87 1.49 -3.57 16.16
C TRP A 87 0.72 -4.15 17.37
N SER A 88 -0.60 -3.93 17.44
CA SER A 88 -1.45 -4.50 18.48
C SER A 88 -1.39 -6.03 18.51
N SER A 89 -1.51 -6.66 17.34
CA SER A 89 -1.40 -8.12 17.21
C SER A 89 -0.03 -8.65 17.65
N MET A 90 1.05 -7.93 17.35
CA MET A 90 2.41 -8.27 17.82
C MET A 90 2.55 -8.18 19.35
N LEU A 91 1.73 -7.35 20.01
CA LEU A 91 1.63 -7.29 21.48
C LEU A 91 0.62 -8.29 22.05
N HIS A 92 0.09 -9.20 21.23
CA HIS A 92 -0.96 -10.16 21.57
C HIS A 92 -2.26 -9.51 22.06
N VAL A 93 -2.53 -8.27 21.66
CA VAL A 93 -3.79 -7.56 21.94
C VAL A 93 -4.68 -7.64 20.71
N SER A 94 -5.88 -8.20 20.86
CA SER A 94 -6.83 -8.38 19.77
C SER A 94 -7.27 -7.03 19.18
N PRO A 95 -7.01 -6.75 17.89
CA PRO A 95 -7.44 -5.49 17.25
C PRO A 95 -8.95 -5.32 17.19
N TRP A 96 -9.72 -6.40 17.36
CA TRP A 96 -11.18 -6.36 17.37
C TRP A 96 -11.75 -5.68 18.62
N GLU A 97 -11.00 -5.64 19.71
CA GLU A 97 -11.38 -4.94 20.94
C GLU A 97 -11.43 -3.41 20.75
N TRP A 98 -10.81 -2.90 19.68
CA TRP A 98 -10.78 -1.47 19.38
C TRP A 98 -12.12 -0.96 18.81
N GLY A 99 -13.07 -1.87 18.54
CA GLY A 99 -14.44 -1.56 18.14
C GLY A 99 -14.52 -0.63 16.93
N ILE A 100 -14.98 0.60 17.16
CA ILE A 100 -15.18 1.61 16.11
C ILE A 100 -13.88 1.90 15.34
N VAL A 101 -12.72 1.91 16.02
CA VAL A 101 -11.43 2.20 15.35
C VAL A 101 -11.09 1.12 14.32
N LYS A 102 -11.38 -0.16 14.62
CA LYS A 102 -11.22 -1.26 13.67
C LYS A 102 -12.17 -1.11 12.47
N GLY A 103 -13.40 -0.65 12.72
CA GLY A 103 -14.34 -0.31 11.65
C GLY A 103 -13.82 0.79 10.72
N PHE A 104 -13.21 1.85 11.28
CA PHE A 104 -12.57 2.91 10.49
C PHE A 104 -11.36 2.40 9.70
N GLU A 105 -10.54 1.53 10.28
CA GLU A 105 -9.38 0.92 9.62
C GLU A 105 -9.81 0.14 8.38
N ILE A 106 -10.76 -0.80 8.51
CA ILE A 106 -11.27 -1.58 7.39
C ILE A 106 -11.87 -0.67 6.32
N THR A 107 -12.72 0.27 6.73
CA THR A 107 -13.44 1.15 5.80
C THR A 107 -12.48 2.07 5.03
N SER A 108 -11.56 2.74 5.73
CA SER A 108 -10.56 3.61 5.11
C SER A 108 -9.53 2.84 4.29
N GLY A 109 -9.10 1.66 4.75
CA GLY A 109 -8.19 0.78 4.02
C GLY A 109 -8.80 0.30 2.70
N MET A 110 -10.02 -0.24 2.72
CA MET A 110 -10.70 -0.71 1.51
C MET A 110 -11.01 0.43 0.55
N LEU A 111 -11.57 1.53 1.05
CA LEU A 111 -11.86 2.70 0.22
C LEU A 111 -10.58 3.31 -0.35
N GLY A 112 -9.51 3.41 0.44
CA GLY A 112 -8.22 3.93 -0.02
C GLY A 112 -7.61 3.08 -1.11
N LEU A 113 -7.60 1.76 -0.93
CA LEU A 113 -7.09 0.80 -1.92
C LEU A 113 -7.92 0.74 -3.19
N LEU A 114 -9.17 1.20 -3.16
CA LEU A 114 -10.01 1.33 -4.35
C LEU A 114 -9.85 2.71 -5.01
N LEU A 115 -9.97 3.78 -4.23
CA LEU A 115 -10.01 5.16 -4.73
C LEU A 115 -8.66 5.61 -5.26
N PHE A 116 -7.55 5.27 -4.59
CA PHE A 116 -6.22 5.69 -4.99
C PHE A 116 -5.79 5.15 -6.36
N PRO A 117 -5.92 3.85 -6.68
CA PRO A 117 -5.64 3.37 -8.03
C PRO A 117 -6.63 3.92 -9.06
N ILE A 118 -7.92 4.14 -8.73
CA ILE A 118 -8.86 4.81 -9.64
C ILE A 118 -8.41 6.24 -9.95
N ALA A 119 -8.00 7.00 -8.94
CA ALA A 119 -7.47 8.35 -9.11
C ALA A 119 -6.20 8.33 -9.98
N SER A 120 -5.33 7.34 -9.75
CA SER A 120 -4.08 7.16 -10.52
C SER A 120 -4.35 6.81 -11.99
N LEU A 121 -5.33 5.94 -12.25
CA LEU A 121 -5.79 5.62 -13.61
C LEU A 121 -6.38 6.84 -14.34
N LYS A 122 -7.10 7.70 -13.62
CA LYS A 122 -7.63 8.96 -14.16
C LYS A 122 -6.53 9.98 -14.45
N ALA A 123 -5.52 10.07 -13.57
CA ALA A 123 -4.37 10.96 -13.73
C ALA A 123 -3.47 10.54 -14.91
N ARG A 124 -3.47 9.25 -15.29
CA ARG A 124 -2.67 8.68 -16.40
C ARG A 124 -1.15 8.89 -16.26
N VAL A 125 -0.67 9.12 -15.03
CA VAL A 125 0.76 9.28 -14.73
C VAL A 125 1.40 7.93 -14.40
N LEU A 126 0.73 7.11 -13.58
CA LEU A 126 1.22 5.79 -13.20
C LEU A 126 0.81 4.72 -14.23
N PRO A 127 1.55 3.60 -14.34
CA PRO A 127 1.16 2.50 -15.20
C PRO A 127 -0.23 1.96 -14.80
N LYS A 128 -0.96 1.42 -15.78
CA LYS A 128 -2.31 0.90 -15.54
C LYS A 128 -2.30 -0.43 -14.80
N TRP A 129 -1.34 -1.32 -15.11
CA TRP A 129 -1.33 -2.68 -14.58
C TRP A 129 -1.23 -2.75 -13.05
N PRO A 130 -0.42 -1.94 -12.33
CA PRO A 130 -0.37 -1.99 -10.87
C PRO A 130 -1.67 -1.48 -10.25
N CYS A 131 -2.26 -0.43 -10.84
CA CYS A 131 -3.52 0.12 -10.39
C CYS A 131 -4.66 -0.91 -10.54
N ILE A 132 -4.71 -1.60 -11.68
CA ILE A 132 -5.67 -2.68 -11.92
C ILE A 132 -5.43 -3.83 -10.92
N THR A 133 -4.17 -4.16 -10.63
CA THR A 133 -3.82 -5.21 -9.65
C THR A 133 -4.33 -4.88 -8.25
N LEU A 134 -4.17 -3.62 -7.79
CA LEU A 134 -4.71 -3.17 -6.50
C LEU A 134 -6.23 -3.21 -6.43
N ILE A 135 -6.92 -2.97 -7.54
CA ILE A 135 -8.39 -3.07 -7.58
C ILE A 135 -8.80 -4.55 -7.59
N ALA A 136 -8.16 -5.37 -8.43
CA ALA A 136 -8.47 -6.79 -8.58
C ALA A 136 -8.26 -7.57 -7.29
N MET A 137 -7.21 -7.26 -6.52
CA MET A 137 -6.92 -7.96 -5.27
C MET A 137 -8.04 -7.81 -4.22
N LEU A 138 -8.82 -6.71 -4.26
CA LEU A 138 -9.96 -6.53 -3.35
C LEU A 138 -11.06 -7.56 -3.59
N PHE A 139 -11.25 -7.99 -4.84
CA PHE A 139 -12.21 -9.04 -5.18
C PHE A 139 -11.63 -10.43 -4.90
N ILE A 140 -10.33 -10.62 -5.12
CA ILE A 140 -9.64 -11.88 -4.82
C ILE A 140 -9.67 -12.17 -3.31
N GLY A 141 -9.50 -11.13 -2.48
CA GLY A 141 -9.49 -11.27 -1.02
C GLY A 141 -10.81 -11.70 -0.39
N VAL A 142 -11.92 -11.69 -1.14
CA VAL A 142 -13.21 -12.23 -0.67
C VAL A 142 -13.26 -13.76 -0.77
N ILE A 143 -12.34 -14.38 -1.53
CA ILE A 143 -12.31 -15.82 -1.75
C ILE A 143 -11.36 -16.44 -0.72
N PRO A 144 -11.85 -17.27 0.23
CA PRO A 144 -11.04 -17.80 1.33
C PRO A 144 -9.76 -18.54 0.91
N MET A 145 -9.76 -19.15 -0.28
CA MET A 145 -8.61 -19.86 -0.82
C MET A 145 -7.47 -18.94 -1.26
N PHE A 146 -7.76 -17.68 -1.58
CA PHE A 146 -6.80 -16.73 -2.17
C PHE A 146 -6.40 -15.58 -1.23
N GLU A 147 -6.88 -15.56 0.01
CA GLU A 147 -6.62 -14.49 0.98
C GLU A 147 -5.11 -14.19 1.14
N LYS A 148 -4.27 -15.24 1.22
CA LYS A 148 -2.81 -15.11 1.38
C LYS A 148 -2.11 -14.50 0.17
N ILE A 149 -2.68 -14.63 -1.03
CA ILE A 149 -2.12 -14.09 -2.28
C ILE A 149 -2.38 -12.58 -2.39
N VAL A 150 -3.33 -12.03 -1.64
CA VAL A 150 -3.62 -10.58 -1.61
C VAL A 150 -2.37 -9.78 -1.22
N ALA A 151 -1.61 -10.23 -0.21
CA ALA A 151 -0.39 -9.55 0.21
C ALA A 151 0.68 -9.52 -0.89
N LEU A 152 0.81 -10.62 -1.64
CA LEU A 152 1.70 -10.69 -2.81
C LEU A 152 1.26 -9.71 -3.90
N LEU A 153 -0.03 -9.69 -4.26
CA LEU A 153 -0.56 -8.81 -5.29
C LEU A 153 -0.39 -7.34 -4.92
N TRP A 154 -0.63 -7.00 -3.65
CA TRP A 154 -0.44 -5.65 -3.13
C TRP A 154 1.03 -5.23 -3.25
N GLY A 155 1.94 -6.08 -2.81
CA GLY A 155 3.37 -5.79 -2.89
C GLY A 155 3.88 -5.64 -4.32
N VAL A 156 3.47 -6.52 -5.23
CA VAL A 156 3.79 -6.44 -6.66
C VAL A 156 3.29 -5.13 -7.28
N ALA A 157 2.08 -4.69 -6.93
CA ALA A 157 1.55 -3.43 -7.41
C ALA A 157 2.35 -2.22 -6.91
N TYR A 158 2.77 -2.21 -5.64
CA TYR A 158 3.60 -1.13 -5.10
C TYR A 158 4.99 -1.09 -5.73
N ILE A 159 5.60 -2.25 -5.99
CA ILE A 159 6.85 -2.34 -6.74
C ILE A 159 6.66 -1.77 -8.15
N GLY A 160 5.56 -2.12 -8.83
CA GLY A 160 5.27 -1.62 -10.17
C GLY A 160 5.11 -0.11 -10.26
N MET A 161 4.34 0.49 -9.33
CA MET A 161 4.17 1.94 -9.26
C MET A 161 5.47 2.64 -8.85
N GLY A 162 6.15 2.13 -7.83
CA GLY A 162 7.40 2.68 -7.33
C GLY A 162 8.50 2.64 -8.38
N TYR A 163 8.65 1.53 -9.09
CA TYR A 163 9.61 1.39 -10.19
C TYR A 163 9.34 2.42 -11.29
N ALA A 164 8.08 2.58 -11.72
CA ALA A 164 7.74 3.52 -12.77
C ALA A 164 8.05 4.97 -12.41
N VAL A 165 7.84 5.37 -11.16
CA VAL A 165 8.19 6.72 -10.68
C VAL A 165 9.71 6.87 -10.52
N TRP A 166 10.38 5.85 -9.98
CA TRP A 166 11.83 5.86 -9.76
C TRP A 166 12.63 5.88 -11.07
N SER A 167 12.22 5.08 -12.07
CA SER A 167 12.86 4.97 -13.38
C SER A 167 12.48 6.11 -14.33
N SER A 168 11.49 6.93 -13.99
CA SER A 168 11.08 8.06 -14.81
C SER A 168 12.21 9.10 -14.85
N LYS A 169 12.89 9.16 -16.01
CA LYS A 169 13.73 10.29 -16.38
C LYS A 169 12.81 11.46 -16.72
N LYS A 170 12.40 12.24 -15.72
CA LYS A 170 12.18 13.67 -16.00
C LYS A 170 13.55 14.23 -16.34
N ASP A 171 13.68 14.62 -17.60
CA ASP A 171 14.91 15.09 -18.20
C ASP A 171 15.54 16.18 -17.33
N ALA A 172 16.84 16.02 -17.09
CA ALA A 172 17.70 17.16 -16.86
C ALA A 172 17.73 17.94 -18.18
N ALA A 173 16.79 18.86 -18.36
CA ALA A 173 16.77 19.85 -19.41
C ALA A 173 16.37 21.19 -18.80
#